data_AF-A0A1W9GTM2-F1
#
_entry.id   AF-A0A1W9GTM2-F1
#
_cell.length_a   1.000
_cell.length_b   1.000
_cell.length_c   1.000
_cell.angle_alpha   90.00
_cell.angle_beta   90.00
_cell.angle_gamma   90.00
#
_symmetry.space_group_name_H-M   'P 1'
#
loop_
_entity.id
_entity.type
_entity.pdbx_description
1 polymer ?
#
loop_
_entity_poly.entity_id
_entity_poly.type
_entity_poly.pdbx_seq_one_letter_code
_entity_poly.pdbx_strand_id
1 'polypeptide(L)'
;MQFSRFFLLIFLIQSIPAAPASSTCPEVSDYECLVKNSIPLYQENAEQWWKIYHHAAAKAKTCEHFNDITLFLRLWSGSTDGEMAEGLATDTEEILTNNSPCFFEGLLGLSKEEIAAFITHYCPLTEPEPIVKALQQAMKNPRYRDIAAQLLQKTCIQATD
;
A
#
# COMPACT_ATOMS: atom_id res chain seq x y z
N MET A 1 -19.35 50.77 51.88
CA MET A 1 -19.78 50.50 50.50
C MET A 1 -18.65 50.87 49.56
N GLN A 2 -17.93 49.91 48.98
CA GLN A 2 -17.14 50.18 47.77
C GLN A 2 -16.96 48.90 46.97
N PHE A 3 -17.41 48.99 45.71
CA PHE A 3 -17.56 47.92 44.75
C PHE A 3 -16.20 47.40 44.23
N SER A 4 -16.10 46.07 44.16
CA SER A 4 -15.77 45.26 42.97
C SER A 4 -14.74 45.81 41.98
N ARG A 5 -13.64 45.06 41.78
CA ARG A 5 -13.08 44.77 40.44
C ARG A 5 -12.53 43.34 40.38
N PHE A 6 -13.42 42.40 40.06
CA PHE A 6 -13.06 41.09 39.50
C PHE A 6 -12.44 41.35 38.11
N PHE A 7 -11.12 41.17 37.96
CA PHE A 7 -10.49 41.13 36.63
C PHE A 7 -10.73 39.74 36.03
N LEU A 8 -11.81 39.61 35.26
CA LEU A 8 -12.03 38.48 34.36
C LEU A 8 -11.02 38.58 33.21
N LEU A 9 -9.95 37.78 33.29
CA LEU A 9 -9.11 37.44 32.15
C LEU A 9 -9.93 36.56 31.21
N ILE A 10 -10.62 37.20 30.27
CA ILE A 10 -11.26 36.53 29.14
C ILE A 10 -10.13 36.01 28.25
N PHE A 11 -9.84 34.71 28.36
CA PHE A 11 -9.12 33.97 27.33
C PHE A 11 -9.97 34.00 26.06
N LEU A 12 -9.72 35.01 25.21
CA LEU A 12 -10.11 34.98 23.80
C LEU A 12 -9.29 33.87 23.13
N ILE A 13 -9.76 32.63 23.23
CA ILE A 13 -9.39 31.56 22.32
C ILE A 13 -10.04 31.95 20.98
N GLN A 14 -9.38 32.83 20.23
CA GLN A 14 -9.66 32.94 18.82
C GLN A 14 -9.30 31.59 18.22
N SER A 15 -10.33 30.80 17.89
CA SER A 15 -10.19 29.64 17.03
C SER A 15 -9.53 30.14 15.74
N ILE A 16 -8.22 29.97 15.63
CA ILE A 16 -7.51 30.16 14.37
C ILE A 16 -8.24 29.23 13.39
N PRO A 17 -8.79 29.74 12.29
CA PRO A 17 -9.28 28.85 11.25
C PRO A 17 -8.06 28.05 10.80
N ALA A 18 -8.01 26.78 11.18
CA ALA A 18 -7.01 25.86 10.66
C ALA A 18 -7.19 25.89 9.15
N ALA A 19 -6.25 26.54 8.46
CA ALA A 19 -6.15 26.38 7.01
C ALA A 19 -6.14 24.86 6.76
N PRO A 20 -6.94 24.34 5.81
CA PRO A 20 -6.87 22.92 5.51
C PRO A 20 -5.40 22.62 5.20
N ALA A 21 -4.78 21.76 6.00
CA ALA A 21 -3.44 21.29 5.72
C ALA A 21 -3.51 20.69 4.32
N SER A 22 -2.83 21.33 3.37
CA SER A 22 -2.71 20.79 2.01
C SER A 22 -1.96 19.49 2.16
N SER A 23 -2.64 18.35 2.01
CA SER A 23 -2.01 17.04 2.19
C SER A 23 -0.88 16.87 1.19
N THR A 24 0.20 16.23 1.63
CA THR A 24 1.38 15.93 0.81
C THR A 24 1.02 15.21 -0.52
N CYS A 25 -0.13 14.53 -0.59
CA CYS A 25 -0.75 14.02 -1.82
C CYS A 25 -2.26 14.37 -1.86
N PRO A 26 -2.69 15.39 -2.63
CA PRO A 26 -4.08 15.85 -2.64
C PRO A 26 -5.01 15.02 -3.53
N GLU A 27 -4.50 14.39 -4.59
CA GLU A 27 -5.30 13.63 -5.55
C GLU A 27 -5.35 12.14 -5.20
N VAL A 28 -6.55 11.55 -5.20
CA VAL A 28 -6.77 10.12 -4.89
C VAL A 28 -6.14 9.19 -5.95
N SER A 29 -5.91 9.70 -7.16
CA SER A 29 -5.28 8.98 -8.27
C SER A 29 -3.76 9.14 -8.35
N ASP A 30 -3.13 9.94 -7.49
CA ASP A 30 -1.68 10.20 -7.54
C ASP A 30 -0.89 9.16 -6.74
N TYR A 31 -0.81 7.96 -7.31
CA TYR A 31 -0.10 6.85 -6.68
C TYR A 31 1.42 7.05 -6.65
N GLU A 32 1.99 7.80 -7.59
CA GLU A 32 3.42 8.11 -7.58
C GLU A 32 3.78 9.01 -6.40
N CYS A 33 2.90 9.96 -6.06
CA CYS A 33 3.03 10.72 -4.82
C CYS A 33 2.97 9.80 -3.60
N LEU A 34 2.04 8.84 -3.58
CA LEU A 34 1.93 7.89 -2.48
C LEU A 34 3.21 7.08 -2.29
N VAL A 35 3.82 6.54 -3.35
CA VAL A 35 5.09 5.80 -3.28
C VAL A 35 6.19 6.64 -2.61
N LYS A 36 6.32 7.90 -3.00
CA LYS A 36 7.38 8.80 -2.51
C LYS A 36 7.14 9.30 -1.09
N ASN A 37 5.88 9.53 -0.72
CA ASN A 37 5.50 10.21 0.51
C ASN A 37 4.65 9.34 1.44
N SER A 38 4.71 8.02 1.29
CA SER A 38 3.83 7.07 1.97
C SER A 38 3.77 7.28 3.49
N ILE A 39 4.91 7.19 4.20
CA ILE A 39 4.99 7.40 5.65
C ILE A 39 4.64 8.83 6.06
N PRO A 40 5.20 9.89 5.45
CA PRO A 40 4.79 11.27 5.76
C PRO A 40 3.28 11.51 5.62
N LEU A 41 2.67 11.02 4.53
CA LEU A 41 1.24 11.15 4.31
C LEU A 41 0.45 10.36 5.34
N TYR A 42 0.88 9.15 5.70
CA TYR A 42 0.21 8.35 6.73
C TYR A 42 0.18 9.07 8.08
N GLN A 43 1.31 9.68 8.47
CA GLN A 43 1.44 10.43 9.72
C GLN A 43 0.68 11.76 9.73
N GLU A 44 0.60 12.44 8.58
CA GLU A 44 -0.12 13.71 8.42
C GLU A 44 -1.64 13.49 8.30
N ASN A 45 -2.04 12.51 7.49
CA ASN A 45 -3.41 12.26 7.08
C ASN A 45 -3.60 10.81 6.62
N ALA A 46 -3.68 9.89 7.60
CA ALA A 46 -3.93 8.47 7.37
C ALA A 46 -5.19 8.19 6.53
N GLU A 47 -6.25 8.99 6.70
CA GLU A 47 -7.48 8.84 5.91
C GLU A 47 -7.22 9.03 4.41
N GLN A 48 -6.43 10.05 4.05
CA GLN A 48 -6.06 10.29 2.66
C GLN A 48 -5.15 9.18 2.11
N TRP A 49 -4.24 8.67 2.93
CA TRP A 49 -3.41 7.50 2.56
C TRP A 49 -4.28 6.30 2.20
N TRP A 50 -5.20 5.91 3.10
CA TRP A 50 -6.12 4.78 2.88
C TRP A 50 -7.04 5.01 1.67
N LYS A 51 -7.49 6.25 1.42
CA LYS A 51 -8.29 6.57 0.22
C LYS A 51 -7.51 6.31 -1.07
N ILE A 52 -6.27 6.80 -1.17
CA ILE A 52 -5.42 6.58 -2.36
C ILE A 52 -5.14 5.08 -2.54
N TYR A 53 -4.75 4.40 -1.46
CA TYR A 53 -4.47 2.97 -1.48
C TYR A 53 -5.70 2.13 -1.89
N HIS A 54 -6.85 2.31 -1.26
CA HIS A 54 -8.06 1.54 -1.59
C HIS A 54 -8.55 1.82 -3.01
N HIS A 55 -8.38 3.05 -3.49
CA HIS A 55 -8.67 3.38 -4.88
C HIS A 55 -7.74 2.62 -5.84
N ALA A 56 -6.43 2.57 -5.57
CA ALA A 56 -5.48 1.79 -6.36
C ALA A 56 -5.80 0.29 -6.33
N ALA A 57 -6.02 -0.27 -5.15
CA ALA A 57 -6.32 -1.68 -4.94
C ALA A 57 -7.61 -2.11 -5.64
N ALA A 58 -8.68 -1.32 -5.52
CA ALA A 58 -9.96 -1.61 -6.17
C ALA A 58 -9.80 -1.69 -7.70
N LYS A 59 -9.05 -0.76 -8.30
CA LYS A 59 -8.79 -0.79 -9.75
C LYS A 59 -7.90 -1.98 -10.14
N ALA A 60 -6.85 -2.25 -9.38
CA ALA A 60 -5.96 -3.39 -9.62
C ALA A 60 -6.68 -4.74 -9.57
N LYS A 61 -7.61 -4.93 -8.61
CA LYS A 61 -8.41 -6.16 -8.47
C LYS A 61 -9.32 -6.44 -9.67
N THR A 62 -9.73 -5.42 -10.42
CA THR A 62 -10.51 -5.63 -11.66
C THR A 62 -9.70 -6.34 -12.73
N CYS A 63 -8.37 -6.16 -12.74
CA CYS A 63 -7.47 -6.68 -13.77
C CYS A 63 -7.84 -6.30 -15.21
N GLU A 64 -8.60 -5.22 -15.40
CA GLU A 64 -8.97 -4.72 -16.73
C GLU A 64 -7.82 -3.95 -17.41
N HIS A 65 -6.96 -3.32 -16.59
CA HIS A 65 -5.90 -2.45 -17.06
C HIS A 65 -4.56 -2.81 -16.43
N PHE A 66 -3.59 -3.14 -17.29
CA PHE A 66 -2.21 -3.42 -16.89
C PHE A 66 -1.59 -2.31 -16.02
N ASN A 67 -1.84 -1.04 -16.37
CA ASN A 67 -1.29 0.09 -15.62
C ASN A 67 -1.82 0.14 -14.18
N ASP A 68 -3.08 -0.22 -13.94
CA ASP A 68 -3.67 -0.15 -12.60
C ASP A 68 -3.03 -1.20 -11.67
N ILE A 69 -2.78 -2.43 -12.16
CA ILE A 69 -2.07 -3.44 -11.37
C ILE A 69 -0.59 -3.10 -11.16
N THR A 70 0.12 -2.59 -12.17
CA THR A 70 1.52 -2.16 -12.01
C THR A 70 1.64 -1.02 -11.00
N LEU A 71 0.74 -0.03 -11.04
CA LEU A 71 0.75 1.10 -10.09
C LEU A 71 0.46 0.64 -8.66
N PHE A 72 -0.48 -0.29 -8.47
CA PHE A 72 -0.73 -0.88 -7.16
C PHE A 72 0.49 -1.65 -6.63
N LEU A 73 1.10 -2.52 -7.44
CA LEU A 73 2.26 -3.30 -7.02
C LEU A 73 3.49 -2.42 -6.75
N ARG A 74 3.61 -1.26 -7.42
CA ARG A 74 4.65 -0.28 -7.16
C ARG A 74 4.58 0.29 -5.74
N LEU A 75 3.43 0.27 -5.06
CA LEU A 75 3.31 0.75 -3.68
C LEU A 75 4.27 0.02 -2.71
N TRP A 76 4.63 -1.23 -3.01
CA TRP A 76 5.65 -1.99 -2.26
C TRP A 76 7.07 -1.42 -2.34
N SER A 77 7.35 -0.52 -3.28
CA SER A 77 8.62 0.21 -3.35
C SER A 77 8.64 1.45 -2.47
N GLY A 78 7.48 1.88 -1.96
CA GLY A 78 7.37 2.93 -0.96
C GLY A 78 7.70 2.43 0.45
N SER A 79 7.96 3.35 1.36
CA SER A 79 8.10 3.00 2.78
C SER A 79 6.73 2.65 3.38
N THR A 80 6.67 1.59 4.18
CA THR A 80 5.45 1.12 4.85
C THR A 80 5.73 0.87 6.33
N ASP A 81 4.73 1.08 7.18
CA ASP A 81 4.71 0.53 8.54
C ASP A 81 3.98 -0.82 8.57
N GLY A 82 3.75 -1.37 9.76
CA GLY A 82 3.11 -2.68 9.91
C GLY A 82 1.68 -2.72 9.36
N GLU A 83 0.86 -1.71 9.66
CA GLU A 83 -0.55 -1.68 9.23
C GLU A 83 -0.66 -1.48 7.71
N MET A 84 0.18 -0.60 7.16
CA MET A 84 0.24 -0.37 5.72
C MET A 84 0.70 -1.62 4.97
N ALA A 85 1.71 -2.32 5.50
CA ALA A 85 2.20 -3.56 4.92
C ALA A 85 1.16 -4.68 4.99
N GLU A 86 0.38 -4.76 6.07
CA GLU A 86 -0.70 -5.74 6.20
C GLU A 86 -1.81 -5.52 5.18
N GLY A 87 -2.23 -4.27 4.97
CA GLY A 87 -3.18 -3.92 3.91
C GLY A 87 -2.64 -4.30 2.53
N LEU A 88 -1.41 -3.89 2.21
CA LEU A 88 -0.79 -4.22 0.94
C LEU A 88 -0.68 -5.74 0.72
N ALA A 89 -0.30 -6.51 1.75
CA ALA A 89 -0.20 -7.97 1.68
C ALA A 89 -1.56 -8.60 1.37
N THR A 90 -2.59 -8.22 2.12
CA THR A 90 -3.96 -8.75 1.96
C THR A 90 -4.45 -8.62 0.52
N ASP A 91 -4.36 -7.42 -0.05
CA ASP A 91 -4.85 -7.16 -1.41
C ASP A 91 -3.94 -7.78 -2.48
N THR A 92 -2.63 -7.84 -2.23
CA THR A 92 -1.67 -8.51 -3.13
C THR A 92 -1.92 -10.01 -3.19
N GLU A 93 -2.20 -10.65 -2.06
CA GLU A 93 -2.53 -12.07 -1.95
C GLU A 93 -3.84 -12.39 -2.67
N GLU A 94 -4.87 -11.55 -2.49
CA GLU A 94 -6.13 -11.70 -3.20
C GLU A 94 -5.92 -11.67 -4.72
N ILE A 95 -5.15 -10.71 -5.23
CA ILE A 95 -4.88 -10.60 -6.67
C ILE A 95 -4.04 -11.79 -7.16
N LEU A 96 -3.01 -12.20 -6.42
CA LEU A 96 -2.17 -13.34 -6.78
C LEU A 96 -2.98 -14.64 -6.86
N THR A 97 -3.87 -14.87 -5.90
CA THR A 97 -4.65 -16.11 -5.80
C THR A 97 -5.83 -16.15 -6.77
N ASN A 98 -6.56 -15.05 -6.92
CA ASN A 98 -7.75 -14.98 -7.77
C ASN A 98 -7.42 -14.67 -9.24
N ASN A 99 -6.34 -13.93 -9.49
CA ASN A 99 -5.97 -13.48 -10.84
C ASN A 99 -4.45 -13.49 -11.06
N SER A 100 -3.82 -14.65 -10.84
CA SER A 100 -2.37 -14.85 -10.96
C SER A 100 -1.74 -14.28 -12.24
N PRO A 101 -2.31 -14.45 -13.45
CA PRO A 101 -1.73 -13.84 -14.65
C PRO A 101 -1.64 -12.31 -14.58
N CYS A 102 -2.71 -11.65 -14.09
CA CYS A 102 -2.75 -10.20 -13.92
C CYS A 102 -1.68 -9.72 -12.93
N PHE A 103 -1.51 -10.40 -11.80
CA PHE A 103 -0.44 -10.13 -10.84
C PHE A 103 0.95 -10.15 -11.50
N PHE A 104 1.25 -11.22 -12.24
CA PHE A 104 2.56 -11.38 -12.86
C PHE A 104 2.80 -10.42 -14.02
N GLU A 105 1.78 -10.11 -14.82
CA GLU A 105 1.89 -9.02 -15.80
C GLU A 105 2.20 -7.70 -15.09
N GLY A 106 1.48 -7.37 -14.02
CA GLY A 106 1.74 -6.16 -13.24
C GLY A 106 3.19 -6.06 -12.73
N LEU A 107 3.72 -7.15 -12.16
CA LEU A 107 5.12 -7.23 -11.72
C LEU A 107 6.12 -7.03 -12.86
N LEU A 108 5.83 -7.52 -14.07
CA LEU A 108 6.70 -7.30 -15.23
C LEU A 108 6.68 -5.85 -15.73
N GLY A 109 5.71 -5.04 -15.30
CA GLY A 109 5.68 -3.61 -15.53
C GLY A 109 6.55 -2.78 -14.59
N LEU A 110 7.08 -3.38 -13.53
CA LEU A 110 7.94 -2.72 -12.56
C LEU A 110 9.40 -2.66 -13.03
N SER A 111 10.14 -1.68 -12.51
CA SER A 111 11.60 -1.64 -12.65
C SER A 111 12.26 -2.78 -11.88
N LYS A 112 13.53 -3.09 -12.16
CA LYS A 112 14.26 -4.13 -11.43
C LYS A 112 14.38 -3.82 -9.93
N GLU A 113 14.58 -2.55 -9.61
CA GLU A 113 14.66 -2.05 -8.23
C GLU A 113 13.32 -2.17 -7.52
N GLU A 114 12.22 -1.85 -8.20
CA GLU A 114 10.85 -2.00 -7.69
C GLU A 114 10.50 -3.48 -7.44
N ILE A 115 10.88 -4.38 -8.36
CA ILE A 115 10.72 -5.84 -8.17
C ILE A 115 11.54 -6.32 -6.97
N ALA A 116 12.78 -5.84 -6.81
CA ALA A 116 13.63 -6.21 -5.69
C ALA A 116 13.06 -5.73 -4.35
N ALA A 117 12.49 -4.52 -4.31
CA ALA A 117 11.78 -4.00 -3.14
C ALA A 117 10.55 -4.86 -2.83
N PHE A 118 9.71 -5.15 -3.84
CA PHE A 118 8.56 -6.04 -3.71
C PHE A 118 8.95 -7.39 -3.10
N ILE A 119 9.94 -8.08 -3.67
CA ILE A 119 10.37 -9.41 -3.21
C ILE A 119 10.94 -9.35 -1.78
N THR A 120 11.59 -8.26 -1.40
CA THR A 120 12.17 -8.09 -0.05
C THR A 120 11.10 -7.84 1.01
N HIS A 121 10.03 -7.13 0.65
CA HIS A 121 9.03 -6.65 1.60
C HIS A 121 7.76 -7.50 1.63
N TYR A 122 7.40 -8.15 0.53
CA TYR A 122 6.20 -8.95 0.44
C TYR A 122 6.32 -10.23 1.28
N CYS A 123 5.47 -10.31 2.30
CA CYS A 123 5.29 -11.47 3.17
C CYS A 123 3.81 -11.84 3.20
N PRO A 124 3.43 -13.02 2.68
CA PRO A 124 2.09 -13.56 2.86
C PRO A 124 1.64 -13.58 4.33
N LEU A 125 0.41 -13.16 4.59
CA LEU A 125 -0.27 -13.20 5.88
C LEU A 125 -1.17 -14.44 6.03
N THR A 126 -1.72 -14.93 4.92
CA THR A 126 -2.67 -16.07 4.94
C THR A 126 -1.97 -17.42 4.80
N GLU A 127 -2.77 -18.49 4.92
CA GLU A 127 -2.29 -19.86 4.73
C GLU A 127 -1.50 -19.98 3.42
N PRO A 128 -0.33 -20.65 3.44
CA PRO A 128 0.56 -20.64 2.30
C PRO A 128 0.01 -21.43 1.11
N GLU A 129 -0.98 -22.31 1.28
CA GLU A 129 -1.39 -23.26 0.24
C GLU A 129 -1.93 -22.58 -1.04
N PRO A 130 -2.90 -21.64 -1.00
CA PRO A 130 -3.40 -20.99 -2.21
C PRO A 130 -2.31 -20.18 -2.94
N ILE A 131 -1.43 -19.55 -2.16
CA ILE A 131 -0.32 -18.73 -2.67
C ILE A 131 0.73 -19.63 -3.34
N VAL A 132 1.18 -20.68 -2.65
CA VAL A 132 2.14 -21.66 -3.18
C VAL A 132 1.60 -22.28 -4.46
N LYS A 133 0.31 -22.65 -4.49
CA LYS A 133 -0.34 -23.19 -5.69
C LYS A 133 -0.34 -22.19 -6.85
N ALA A 134 -0.66 -20.92 -6.60
CA ALA A 134 -0.62 -19.87 -7.61
C ALA A 134 0.80 -19.67 -8.17
N LEU A 135 1.81 -19.61 -7.29
CA LEU A 135 3.22 -19.49 -7.68
C LEU A 135 3.71 -20.70 -8.49
N GLN A 136 3.44 -21.92 -8.04
CA GLN A 136 3.79 -23.14 -8.77
C GLN A 136 3.11 -23.22 -10.15
N GLN A 137 1.87 -22.76 -10.26
CA GLN A 137 1.18 -22.70 -11.55
C GLN A 137 1.82 -21.67 -12.47
N ALA A 138 2.19 -20.49 -11.95
CA ALA A 138 2.88 -19.47 -12.72
C ALA A 138 4.27 -19.91 -13.20
N MET A 139 4.98 -20.77 -12.46
CA MET A 139 6.26 -21.33 -12.89
C MET A 139 6.19 -22.14 -14.19
N LYS A 140 5.00 -22.63 -14.56
CA LYS A 140 4.78 -23.32 -15.84
C LYS A 140 4.80 -22.36 -17.02
N ASN A 141 4.53 -21.07 -16.81
CA ASN A 141 4.65 -20.04 -17.83
C ASN A 141 6.11 -19.56 -17.93
N PRO A 142 6.79 -19.71 -19.08
CA PRO A 142 8.18 -19.29 -19.23
C PRO A 142 8.44 -17.82 -18.89
N ARG A 143 7.45 -16.94 -19.09
CA ARG A 143 7.57 -15.51 -18.86
C ARG A 143 7.57 -15.14 -17.37
N TYR A 144 6.89 -15.93 -16.54
CA TYR A 144 6.76 -15.67 -15.10
C TYR A 144 7.70 -16.53 -14.26
N ARG A 145 8.26 -17.59 -14.85
CA ARG A 145 9.00 -18.65 -14.17
C ARG A 145 9.99 -18.14 -13.14
N ASP A 146 10.88 -17.24 -13.55
CA ASP A 146 11.99 -16.80 -12.71
C ASP A 146 11.52 -15.94 -11.54
N ILE A 147 10.50 -15.10 -11.74
CA ILE A 147 9.91 -14.26 -10.69
C ILE A 147 9.07 -15.11 -9.74
N ALA A 148 8.26 -16.04 -10.26
CA ALA A 148 7.46 -16.95 -9.45
C ALA A 148 8.33 -17.85 -8.57
N ALA A 149 9.45 -18.36 -9.10
CA ALA A 149 10.42 -19.14 -8.34
C ALA A 149 11.10 -18.31 -7.24
N GLN A 150 11.49 -17.07 -7.54
CA GLN A 150 12.07 -16.17 -6.54
C GLN A 150 11.08 -15.85 -5.42
N LEU A 151 9.82 -15.56 -5.77
CA LEU A 151 8.77 -15.34 -4.78
C LEU A 151 8.59 -16.58 -3.91
N LEU A 152 8.49 -17.77 -4.50
CA LEU A 152 8.33 -19.01 -3.74
C LEU A 152 9.50 -19.28 -2.78
N GLN A 153 10.72 -18.92 -3.15
CA GLN A 153 11.92 -19.11 -2.32
C GLN A 153 12.06 -18.05 -1.23
N LYS A 154 11.67 -16.80 -1.51
CA LYS A 154 11.95 -15.64 -0.66
C LYS A 154 10.76 -15.13 0.12
N THR A 155 9.53 -15.53 -0.23
CA THR A 155 8.41 -15.25 0.65
C THR A 155 8.72 -15.86 2.00
N CYS A 156 8.58 -15.05 3.04
CA CYS A 156 8.68 -15.46 4.44
C CYS A 156 7.49 -16.38 4.75
N ILE A 157 7.49 -17.58 4.16
CA ILE A 157 6.59 -18.66 4.55
C ILE A 157 7.08 -19.02 5.93
N GLN A 158 6.41 -18.50 6.96
CA GLN A 158 6.61 -18.98 8.32
C GLN A 158 6.21 -20.46 8.29
N ALA A 159 7.21 -21.32 8.16
CA ALA A 159 7.09 -22.70 8.50
C ALA A 159 6.77 -22.72 9.99
N THR A 160 5.50 -22.89 10.33
CA THR A 160 5.09 -23.34 11.65
C THR A 160 5.74 -24.70 11.87
N ASP A 161 6.76 -24.73 12.72
CA ASP A 161 7.16 -25.94 13.45
C ASP A 161 6.05 -26.34 14.45
#